data_AF-A0A7N8XL51-F1
#
_entry.id   AF-A0A7N8XL51-F1
#
_cell.length_a   1.000
_cell.length_b   1.000
_cell.length_c   1.000
_cell.angle_alpha   90.00
_cell.angle_beta   90.00
_cell.angle_gamma   90.00
#
_symmetry.space_group_name_H-M   'P 1'
#
loop_
_entity.id
_entity.type
_entity.pdbx_description
1 polymer ?
#
loop_
_entity_poly.entity_id
_entity_poly.type
_entity_poly.pdbx_seq_one_letter_code
_entity_poly.pdbx_strand_id
1 'polypeptide(L)'
;WTDPIIMILMSLLAVVLIPASVSFYGSDPEQIEAKPGENVTLQCRGPKDDEIVMLRWVRPDLKSGGYVFYFRENRRNEDHQYESFHGRVDLRDPEMKDGDFSVILKKVRISDTGSYECYVGIKGNKPKLINNMSLKVEYPGEFRVPTQVRVNCSFFLVGFVQVRLNNSDPDPVPAVLSDPVQQRPVSPL
;
A
#
# COMPACT_ATOMS: atom_id res chain seq x y z
N TRP A 1 -25.72 -45.19 -18.54
CA TRP A 1 -25.13 -44.13 -17.69
C TRP A 1 -23.64 -44.34 -17.39
N THR A 2 -22.94 -45.20 -18.15
CA THR A 2 -21.47 -45.36 -18.11
C THR A 2 -20.89 -45.32 -19.52
N ASP A 3 -21.68 -44.89 -20.51
CA ASP A 3 -21.23 -44.81 -21.89
C ASP A 3 -20.22 -43.66 -22.01
N PRO A 4 -18.99 -43.94 -22.47
CA PRO A 4 -17.92 -42.94 -22.52
C PRO A 4 -18.29 -41.78 -23.44
N ILE A 5 -19.11 -42.04 -24.46
CA ILE A 5 -19.62 -41.03 -25.38
C ILE A 5 -20.57 -40.06 -24.65
N ILE A 6 -21.47 -40.57 -23.81
CA ILE A 6 -22.40 -39.71 -23.05
C ILE A 6 -21.62 -38.86 -22.04
N MET A 7 -20.59 -39.42 -21.39
CA MET A 7 -19.72 -38.66 -20.47
C MET A 7 -18.97 -37.53 -21.19
N ILE A 8 -18.39 -37.82 -22.36
CA ILE A 8 -17.69 -36.80 -23.17
C ILE A 8 -18.67 -35.74 -23.67
N LEU A 9 -19.87 -36.12 -24.10
CA LEU A 9 -20.89 -35.19 -24.59
C LEU A 9 -21.35 -34.23 -23.48
N MET A 10 -21.59 -34.74 -22.27
CA MET A 10 -21.95 -33.91 -21.10
C MET A 10 -20.81 -32.98 -20.68
N SER A 11 -19.56 -33.45 -20.79
CA SER A 11 -18.36 -32.66 -20.50
C SER A 11 -18.19 -31.51 -21.51
N LEU A 12 -18.38 -31.78 -22.81
CA LEU A 12 -18.32 -30.77 -23.86
C LEU A 12 -19.46 -29.75 -23.74
N LEU A 13 -20.68 -30.20 -23.38
CA LEU A 13 -21.82 -29.31 -23.16
C LEU A 13 -21.57 -28.36 -21.98
N ALA A 14 -20.94 -28.84 -20.90
CA ALA A 14 -20.57 -28.01 -19.75
C ALA A 14 -19.51 -26.95 -20.09
N VAL A 15 -18.55 -27.26 -20.96
CA VAL A 15 -17.51 -26.31 -21.41
C VAL A 15 -18.09 -25.24 -22.34
N VAL A 16 -19.08 -25.60 -23.18
CA VAL A 16 -19.75 -24.66 -24.11
C VAL A 16 -20.73 -23.72 -23.41
N LEU A 17 -21.27 -24.11 -22.24
CA LEU A 17 -22.17 -23.29 -21.43
C LEU A 17 -21.46 -22.39 -20.41
N ILE A 18 -20.13 -22.52 -20.23
CA ILE A 18 -19.35 -21.52 -19.49
C ILE A 18 -19.03 -20.40 -20.47
N PRO A 19 -19.67 -19.22 -20.40
CA PRO A 19 -19.21 -18.08 -21.19
C PRO A 19 -17.73 -17.84 -20.88
N ALA A 20 -16.91 -17.68 -21.93
CA ALA A 20 -15.47 -17.44 -21.87
C ALA A 20 -15.08 -16.08 -21.23
N SER A 21 -15.93 -15.54 -20.38
CA SER A 21 -15.77 -14.31 -19.64
C SER A 21 -16.49 -14.41 -18.30
N VAL A 22 -16.27 -15.49 -17.55
CA VAL A 22 -16.39 -15.39 -16.08
C VAL A 22 -15.20 -14.55 -15.62
N SER A 23 -15.31 -13.23 -15.81
CA SER A 23 -14.44 -12.26 -15.18
C SER A 23 -14.70 -12.39 -13.70
N PHE A 24 -13.80 -13.09 -13.00
CA PHE A 24 -13.74 -13.04 -11.56
C PHE A 24 -13.31 -11.61 -11.22
N TYR A 25 -14.28 -10.71 -11.09
CA TYR A 25 -14.07 -9.39 -10.50
C TYR A 25 -13.80 -9.61 -9.01
N GLY A 26 -12.62 -10.11 -8.68
CA GLY A 26 -12.07 -9.90 -7.35
C GLY A 26 -11.97 -8.39 -7.19
N SER A 27 -12.67 -7.82 -6.21
CA SER A 27 -12.48 -6.43 -5.83
C SER A 27 -11.04 -6.30 -5.35
N ASP A 28 -10.17 -5.76 -6.20
CA ASP A 28 -8.80 -5.46 -5.79
C ASP A 28 -8.87 -4.47 -4.61
N PRO A 29 -8.07 -4.64 -3.55
CA PRO A 29 -8.08 -3.72 -2.42
C PRO A 29 -7.85 -2.29 -2.89
N GLU A 30 -8.60 -1.33 -2.34
CA GLU A 30 -8.42 0.08 -2.66
C GLU A 30 -6.95 0.48 -2.44
N GLN A 31 -6.29 1.00 -3.47
CA GLN A 31 -4.90 1.44 -3.40
C GLN A 31 -4.82 2.97 -3.33
N ILE A 32 -4.14 3.47 -2.31
CA ILE A 32 -3.87 4.90 -2.11
C ILE A 32 -2.39 5.15 -2.39
N GLU A 33 -2.10 6.11 -3.27
CA GLU A 33 -0.75 6.57 -3.53
C GLU A 33 -0.47 7.88 -2.79
N ALA A 34 0.72 7.99 -2.20
CA ALA A 34 1.15 9.18 -1.49
C ALA A 34 2.65 9.41 -1.62
N LYS A 35 3.07 10.64 -1.38
CA LYS A 35 4.49 11.00 -1.30
C LYS A 35 4.95 11.05 0.15
N PRO A 36 6.24 10.78 0.43
CA PRO A 36 6.79 10.96 1.76
C PRO A 36 6.49 12.36 2.33
N GLY A 37 6.03 12.41 3.58
CA GLY A 37 5.69 13.64 4.29
C GLY A 37 4.23 14.09 4.15
N GLU A 38 3.44 13.51 3.24
CA GLU A 38 2.02 13.82 3.11
C GLU A 38 1.19 13.24 4.26
N ASN A 39 -0.03 13.77 4.43
CA ASN A 39 -1.04 13.18 5.31
C ASN A 39 -2.04 12.41 4.45
N VAL A 40 -2.31 11.16 4.83
CA VAL A 40 -3.20 10.27 4.09
C VAL A 40 -4.40 9.93 4.94
N THR A 41 -5.59 9.89 4.34
CA THR A 41 -6.79 9.38 5.00
C THR A 41 -7.01 7.93 4.61
N LEU A 42 -6.91 7.03 5.59
CA LEU A 42 -7.31 5.63 5.45
C LEU A 42 -8.81 5.56 5.71
N GLN A 43 -9.58 5.42 4.64
CA GLN A 43 -11.04 5.41 4.65
C GLN A 43 -11.62 4.15 5.32
N CYS A 44 -12.57 4.31 6.23
CA CYS A 44 -13.37 3.20 6.74
C CYS A 44 -14.78 3.68 7.06
N ARG A 45 -15.75 3.22 6.28
CA ARG A 45 -17.17 3.53 6.49
C ARG A 45 -17.91 2.24 6.81
N GLY A 46 -18.57 2.20 7.96
CA GLY A 46 -19.27 1.02 8.44
C GLY A 46 -20.72 1.31 8.83
N PRO A 47 -21.31 0.41 9.65
CA PRO A 47 -22.67 0.58 10.15
C PRO A 47 -22.86 1.91 10.88
N LYS A 48 -24.05 2.48 10.71
CA LYS A 48 -24.50 3.72 11.36
C LYS A 48 -25.43 3.36 12.52
N ASP A 49 -25.54 4.24 13.50
CA ASP A 49 -26.49 4.15 14.63
C ASP A 49 -26.27 2.98 15.61
N ASP A 50 -25.27 2.12 15.37
CA ASP A 50 -24.87 1.04 16.27
C ASP A 50 -23.95 1.52 17.41
N GLU A 51 -24.07 0.91 18.60
CA GLU A 51 -23.15 1.17 19.71
C GLU A 51 -21.78 0.54 19.43
N ILE A 52 -20.85 1.37 18.98
CA ILE A 52 -19.47 0.97 18.68
C ILE A 52 -18.67 0.79 19.97
N VAL A 53 -18.21 -0.42 20.21
CA VAL A 53 -17.43 -0.79 21.41
C VAL A 53 -15.94 -0.97 21.12
N MET A 54 -15.58 -1.09 19.85
CA MET A 54 -14.19 -1.27 19.41
C MET A 54 -13.98 -0.72 17.99
N LEU A 55 -12.85 -0.05 17.79
CA LEU A 55 -12.27 0.21 16.47
C LEU A 55 -10.79 -0.19 16.51
N ARG A 56 -10.35 -1.00 15.55
CA ARG A 56 -8.93 -1.31 15.34
C ARG A 56 -8.54 -1.09 13.89
N TRP A 57 -7.40 -0.42 13.72
CA TRP A 57 -6.66 -0.41 12.47
C TRP A 57 -5.41 -1.26 12.66
N VAL A 58 -5.21 -2.23 11.77
CA VAL A 58 -4.07 -3.14 11.82
C VAL A 58 -3.34 -3.18 10.48
N ARG A 59 -2.06 -3.54 10.57
CA ARG A 59 -1.17 -3.85 9.45
C ARG A 59 -0.94 -5.35 9.46
N PRO A 60 -1.70 -6.16 8.69
CA PRO A 60 -1.56 -7.62 8.73
C PRO A 60 -0.20 -8.10 8.17
N ASP A 61 0.50 -7.27 7.42
CA ASP A 61 1.84 -7.52 6.90
C ASP A 61 2.96 -7.36 7.95
N LEU A 62 2.68 -6.66 9.06
CA LEU A 62 3.59 -6.55 10.19
C LEU A 62 3.38 -7.75 11.14
N LYS A 63 4.46 -8.46 11.47
CA LYS A 63 4.41 -9.73 12.23
C LYS A 63 4.10 -9.57 13.72
N SER A 64 4.09 -8.35 14.25
CA SER A 64 3.78 -8.09 15.67
C SER A 64 2.27 -7.92 15.86
N GLY A 65 1.71 -8.36 16.99
CA GLY A 65 0.28 -8.19 17.28
C GLY A 65 -0.14 -6.75 17.59
N GLY A 66 0.57 -5.75 17.06
CA GLY A 66 0.35 -4.34 17.33
C GLY A 66 -0.74 -3.70 16.46
N TYR A 67 -1.08 -2.46 16.80
CA TYR A 67 -2.13 -1.69 16.12
C TYR A 67 -1.58 -0.39 15.54
N VAL A 68 -2.15 0.05 14.42
CA VAL A 68 -1.98 1.42 13.90
C VAL A 68 -2.80 2.38 14.74
N PHE A 69 -4.02 1.99 15.09
CA PHE A 69 -4.93 2.71 15.97
C PHE A 69 -5.82 1.71 16.71
N TYR A 70 -6.05 1.94 18.00
CA TYR A 70 -6.94 1.11 18.79
C TYR A 70 -7.81 1.94 19.73
N PHE A 71 -9.11 1.71 19.66
CA PHE A 71 -10.13 2.30 20.51
C PHE A 71 -11.01 1.19 21.06
N ARG A 72 -11.24 1.21 22.37
CA ARG A 72 -12.11 0.25 23.07
C ARG A 72 -12.61 0.88 24.36
N GLU A 73 -13.86 0.62 24.74
CA GLU A 73 -14.46 1.13 25.99
C GLU A 73 -14.40 2.66 26.12
N ASN A 74 -14.72 3.36 25.03
CA ASN A 74 -14.75 4.83 24.96
C ASN A 74 -13.39 5.54 25.21
N ARG A 75 -12.28 4.84 24.97
CA ARG A 75 -10.92 5.36 25.14
C ARG A 75 -9.99 4.88 24.03
N ARG A 76 -9.10 5.78 23.60
CA ARG A 76 -7.93 5.42 22.78
C ARG A 76 -6.94 4.65 23.66
N ASN A 77 -6.41 3.55 23.14
CA ASN A 77 -5.42 2.72 23.82
C ASN A 77 -4.11 2.75 23.05
N GLU A 78 -3.01 3.11 23.71
CA GLU A 78 -1.69 3.28 23.09
C GLU A 78 -0.70 2.16 23.45
N ASP A 79 -0.96 1.35 24.49
CA ASP A 79 -0.05 0.33 25.04
C ASP A 79 0.45 -0.71 24.03
N HIS A 80 -0.30 -0.93 22.95
CA HIS A 80 0.02 -1.89 21.89
C HIS A 80 0.09 -1.22 20.51
N GLN A 81 0.19 0.10 20.46
CA GLN A 81 0.40 0.81 19.21
C GLN A 81 1.83 0.56 18.73
N TYR A 82 1.98 0.41 17.42
CA TYR A 82 3.31 0.40 16.81
C TYR A 82 4.03 1.72 17.10
N GLU A 83 5.26 1.64 17.61
CA GLU A 83 6.10 2.81 17.91
C GLU A 83 6.21 3.77 16.71
N SER A 84 6.32 3.23 15.50
CA SER A 84 6.40 4.03 14.28
C SER A 84 5.15 4.87 14.01
N PHE A 85 4.00 4.54 14.60
CA PHE A 85 2.72 5.23 14.41
C PHE A 85 2.35 6.18 15.57
N HIS A 86 3.10 6.16 16.67
CA HIS A 86 2.85 7.03 17.83
C HIS A 86 2.87 8.51 17.44
N GLY A 87 1.87 9.28 17.89
CA GLY A 87 1.71 10.70 17.57
C GLY A 87 1.43 11.02 16.09
N ARG A 88 1.24 10.02 15.22
CA ARG A 88 0.99 10.22 13.77
C ARG A 88 -0.41 9.85 13.32
N VAL A 89 -1.24 9.21 14.16
CA VAL A 89 -2.55 8.70 13.75
C VAL A 89 -3.66 9.38 14.53
N ASP A 90 -4.64 9.94 13.82
CA ASP A 90 -5.84 10.53 14.40
C ASP A 90 -7.10 10.03 13.72
N LEU A 91 -8.23 10.03 14.44
CA LEU A 91 -9.53 9.83 13.82
C LEU A 91 -9.84 11.02 12.91
N ARG A 92 -10.39 10.75 11.73
CA ARG A 92 -10.91 11.82 10.86
C ARG A 92 -12.08 12.53 11.53
N ASP A 93 -12.97 11.75 12.13
CA ASP A 93 -14.04 12.23 12.98
C ASP A 93 -13.86 11.66 14.40
N PRO A 94 -13.48 12.49 15.39
CA PRO A 94 -13.33 12.06 16.78
C PRO A 94 -14.62 11.49 17.40
N GLU A 95 -15.78 11.88 16.90
CA GLU A 95 -17.08 11.39 17.37
C GLU A 95 -17.51 10.12 16.64
N MET A 96 -16.82 9.74 15.55
CA MET A 96 -17.14 8.62 14.67
C MET A 96 -18.61 8.63 14.22
N LYS A 97 -19.16 9.82 13.96
CA LYS A 97 -20.55 10.00 13.52
C LYS A 97 -20.74 9.41 12.13
N ASP A 98 -21.99 9.08 11.82
CA ASP A 98 -22.40 8.54 10.52
C ASP A 98 -21.62 7.29 10.06
N GLY A 99 -21.02 6.55 11.00
CA GLY A 99 -20.22 5.36 10.73
C GLY A 99 -18.87 5.66 10.09
N ASP A 100 -18.30 6.86 10.33
CA ASP A 100 -16.98 7.23 9.84
C ASP A 100 -15.87 6.83 10.81
N PHE A 101 -15.19 5.73 10.50
CA PHE A 101 -14.10 5.15 11.28
C PHE A 101 -12.72 5.41 10.63
N SER A 102 -12.67 6.36 9.70
CA SER A 102 -11.46 6.68 8.95
C SER A 102 -10.39 7.30 9.87
N VAL A 103 -9.13 7.00 9.59
CA VAL A 103 -8.00 7.61 10.29
C VAL A 103 -7.15 8.45 9.34
N ILE A 104 -6.56 9.51 9.87
CA ILE A 104 -5.55 10.33 9.21
C ILE A 104 -4.19 9.86 9.70
N LEU A 105 -3.39 9.30 8.79
CA LEU A 105 -1.98 8.99 9.01
C LEU A 105 -1.12 10.17 8.56
N LYS A 106 -0.44 10.80 9.51
CA LYS A 106 0.34 12.02 9.29
C LYS A 106 1.77 11.71 8.88
N LYS A 107 2.31 12.55 7.99
CA LYS A 107 3.71 12.54 7.55
C LYS A 107 4.17 11.13 7.18
N VAL A 108 3.50 10.54 6.18
CA VAL A 108 3.75 9.16 5.74
C VAL A 108 5.19 8.97 5.29
N ARG A 109 5.73 7.77 5.50
CA ARG A 109 7.09 7.36 5.15
C ARG A 109 7.04 6.20 4.17
N ILE A 110 8.13 5.94 3.46
CA ILE A 110 8.24 4.75 2.58
C ILE A 110 7.92 3.46 3.34
N SER A 111 8.35 3.36 4.60
CA SER A 111 8.05 2.23 5.50
C SER A 111 6.58 2.07 5.88
N ASP A 112 5.76 3.11 5.66
CA ASP A 112 4.32 3.03 5.89
C ASP A 112 3.58 2.38 4.70
N THR A 113 4.28 2.06 3.60
CA THR A 113 3.75 1.25 2.50
C THR A 113 3.33 -0.13 3.00
N GLY A 114 2.17 -0.61 2.58
CA GLY A 114 1.63 -1.93 2.92
C GLY A 114 0.11 -1.94 3.03
N SER A 115 -0.44 -3.05 3.53
CA SER A 115 -1.88 -3.24 3.68
C SER A 115 -2.38 -2.78 5.05
N TYR A 116 -3.59 -2.24 5.09
CA TYR A 116 -4.24 -1.71 6.27
C TYR A 116 -5.67 -2.25 6.35
N GLU A 117 -6.03 -2.79 7.49
CA GLU A 117 -7.36 -3.35 7.74
C GLU A 117 -8.06 -2.62 8.87
N CYS A 118 -9.29 -2.19 8.61
CA CYS A 118 -10.19 -1.58 9.58
C CYS A 118 -11.17 -2.63 10.09
N TYR A 119 -11.18 -2.87 11.40
CA TYR A 119 -12.23 -3.67 12.03
C TYR A 119 -13.02 -2.87 13.05
N VAL A 120 -14.33 -3.09 13.02
CA VAL A 120 -15.29 -2.42 13.89
C VAL A 120 -16.02 -3.48 14.72
N GLY A 121 -16.05 -3.28 16.03
CA GLY A 121 -16.81 -4.07 16.98
C GLY A 121 -18.05 -3.33 17.42
N ILE A 122 -19.21 -3.95 17.18
CA ILE A 122 -20.51 -3.49 17.66
C ILE A 122 -20.89 -4.29 18.90
N LYS A 123 -21.52 -3.67 19.89
CA LYS A 123 -21.96 -4.34 21.11
C LYS A 123 -22.79 -5.58 20.80
N GLY A 124 -22.45 -6.69 21.47
CA GLY A 124 -23.11 -7.99 21.27
C GLY A 124 -22.68 -8.77 20.03
N ASN A 125 -21.86 -8.18 19.15
CA ASN A 125 -21.36 -8.81 17.94
C ASN A 125 -19.84 -9.06 17.99
N LYS A 126 -19.36 -10.00 17.17
CA LYS A 126 -17.93 -10.15 16.92
C LYS A 126 -17.43 -8.98 16.04
N PRO A 127 -16.19 -8.51 16.24
CA PRO A 127 -15.58 -7.51 15.37
C PRO A 127 -15.56 -7.98 13.91
N LYS A 128 -15.91 -7.09 12.99
CA LYS A 128 -15.97 -7.36 11.55
C LYS A 128 -14.93 -6.54 10.82
N LEU A 129 -14.32 -7.13 9.80
CA LEU A 129 -13.52 -6.40 8.82
C LEU A 129 -14.47 -5.53 8.01
N ILE A 130 -14.28 -4.22 8.05
CA ILE A 130 -15.10 -3.25 7.32
C ILE A 130 -14.40 -2.80 6.04
N ASN A 131 -13.09 -2.58 6.10
CA ASN A 131 -12.31 -2.22 4.92
C ASN A 131 -10.89 -2.79 4.95
N ASN A 132 -10.35 -3.07 3.76
CA ASN A 132 -8.96 -3.48 3.53
C ASN A 132 -8.40 -2.66 2.36
N MET A 133 -7.27 -2.01 2.57
CA MET A 133 -6.66 -1.10 1.59
C MET A 133 -5.14 -1.21 1.59
N SER A 134 -4.53 -0.76 0.49
CA SER A 134 -3.07 -0.72 0.33
C SER A 134 -2.61 0.72 0.22
N LEU A 135 -1.67 1.12 1.08
CA LEU A 135 -0.97 2.40 0.95
C LEU A 135 0.34 2.17 0.22
N LYS A 136 0.59 2.97 -0.82
CA LYS A 136 1.85 3.01 -1.56
C LYS A 136 2.49 4.37 -1.41
N VAL A 137 3.61 4.44 -0.69
CA VAL A 137 4.36 5.69 -0.51
C VAL A 137 5.62 5.63 -1.37
N GLU A 138 5.72 6.53 -2.34
CA GLU A 138 6.86 6.59 -3.26
C GLU A 138 7.32 8.05 -3.48
N TYR A 139 8.62 8.24 -3.70
CA TYR A 139 9.10 9.52 -4.18
C TYR A 139 8.59 9.74 -5.60
N PRO A 140 8.16 10.97 -5.96
CA PRO A 140 7.89 11.28 -7.36
C PRO A 140 9.14 10.94 -8.16
N GLY A 141 8.97 10.14 -9.21
CA GLY A 141 10.08 9.67 -10.05
C GLY A 141 11.01 10.85 -10.34
N GLU A 142 12.26 10.71 -9.89
CA GLU A 142 13.27 11.74 -10.05
C GLU A 142 13.35 12.06 -11.54
N PHE A 143 13.03 13.31 -11.89
CA PHE A 143 13.27 13.80 -13.24
C PHE A 143 14.77 13.65 -13.46
N ARG A 144 15.16 12.60 -14.18
CA ARG A 144 16.55 12.37 -14.57
C ARG A 144 16.95 13.54 -15.46
N VAL A 145 17.58 14.55 -14.87
CA VAL A 145 18.33 15.52 -15.64
C VAL A 145 19.40 14.70 -16.37
N PRO A 146 19.42 14.66 -17.72
CA PRO A 146 20.48 13.96 -18.42
C PRO A 146 21.81 14.58 -17.98
N THR A 147 22.62 13.82 -17.26
CA THR A 147 23.93 14.24 -16.74
C THR A 147 24.92 14.57 -17.87
N GLN A 148 24.60 14.19 -19.12
CA GLN A 148 25.34 14.63 -20.30
C GLN A 148 24.43 14.63 -21.56
N VAL A 149 24.14 15.80 -22.12
CA VAL A 149 23.60 15.93 -23.49
C VAL A 149 24.79 15.96 -24.45
N ARG A 150 25.08 14.83 -25.14
CA ARG A 150 26.08 14.83 -26.22
C ARG A 150 25.44 15.39 -27.49
N VAL A 151 25.86 16.58 -27.90
CA VAL A 151 25.53 17.17 -29.20
C VAL A 151 26.57 16.71 -30.22
N ASN A 152 26.21 15.78 -31.09
CA ASN A 152 27.08 15.39 -32.20
C ASN A 152 26.78 16.28 -33.42
N CYS A 153 27.71 17.21 -33.72
CA CYS A 153 27.70 17.97 -34.97
C CYS A 153 28.46 17.18 -36.04
N SER A 154 27.73 16.52 -36.94
CA SER A 154 28.33 15.97 -38.16
C SER A 154 28.42 17.07 -39.21
N PHE A 155 29.62 17.55 -39.52
CA PHE A 155 29.83 18.49 -40.62
C PHE A 155 29.69 17.74 -41.96
N PHE A 156 28.51 17.76 -42.57
CA PHE A 156 28.38 17.44 -43.98
C PHE A 156 28.58 18.73 -44.79
N LEU A 157 29.36 18.65 -45.87
CA LEU A 157 29.80 19.80 -46.66
C LEU A 157 28.68 20.60 -47.35
N VAL A 158 27.39 20.28 -47.16
CA VAL A 158 26.28 21.08 -47.67
C VAL A 158 25.06 20.96 -46.75
N GLY A 159 24.67 22.08 -46.13
CA GLY A 159 23.30 22.43 -45.73
C GLY A 159 22.55 21.51 -44.75
N PHE A 160 22.29 22.05 -43.54
CA PHE A 160 21.46 21.54 -42.43
C PHE A 160 22.17 20.61 -41.42
N VAL A 161 22.36 21.14 -40.21
CA VAL A 161 22.80 20.39 -39.02
C VAL A 161 21.64 19.56 -38.51
N GLN A 162 21.78 18.23 -38.50
CA GLN A 162 20.78 17.34 -37.89
C GLN A 162 21.17 17.04 -36.44
N VAL A 163 20.41 17.60 -35.50
CA VAL A 163 20.58 17.34 -34.05
C VAL A 163 19.89 16.01 -33.71
N ARG A 164 20.64 15.01 -33.23
CA ARG A 164 20.08 13.78 -32.64
C ARG A 164 20.23 13.83 -31.12
N LEU A 165 19.13 13.62 -30.41
CA LEU A 165 19.13 13.41 -28.96
C LEU A 165 19.26 11.91 -28.70
N ASN A 166 20.39 11.47 -28.15
CA ASN A 166 20.57 10.08 -27.72
C ASN A 166 20.60 10.05 -26.18
N ASN A 167 19.59 9.41 -25.57
CA ASN A 167 19.66 9.04 -24.16
C ASN A 167 20.65 7.88 -24.02
N SER A 168 21.66 8.04 -23.16
CA SER A 168 22.59 6.97 -22.82
C SER A 168 22.11 6.32 -21.51
N ASP A 169 22.17 4.98 -21.41
CA ASP A 169 21.87 4.30 -20.15
C ASP A 169 22.81 4.79 -19.04
N PRO A 170 22.33 4.96 -17.79
CA PRO A 170 23.19 5.40 -16.70
C PRO A 170 24.23 4.33 -16.37
N ASP A 171 25.44 4.78 -16.02
CA ASP A 171 26.47 3.91 -15.47
C ASP A 171 25.91 3.17 -14.24
N PRO A 172 26.26 1.89 -14.03
CA PRO A 172 25.86 1.16 -12.84
C PRO A 172 26.35 1.91 -11.60
N VAL A 173 25.43 2.21 -10.68
CA VAL A 173 25.74 2.85 -9.40
C VAL A 173 26.83 2.03 -8.71
N PRO A 174 27.98 2.61 -8.34
CA PRO A 174 29.00 1.88 -7.61
C PRO A 174 28.40 1.40 -6.29
N ALA A 175 28.60 0.12 -5.99
CA ALA A 175 28.18 -0.46 -4.71
C ALA A 175 28.70 0.43 -3.57
N VAL A 176 27.78 0.99 -2.78
CA VAL A 176 28.13 1.76 -1.60
C VAL A 176 28.98 0.85 -0.70
N LEU A 177 30.23 1.26 -0.51
CA LEU A 177 31.13 0.65 0.46
C LEU A 177 30.43 0.69 1.82
N SER A 178 30.21 -0.47 2.43
CA SER A 178 29.69 -0.54 3.79
C SER A 178 30.71 0.15 4.71
N ASP A 179 30.35 1.31 5.27
CA ASP A 179 31.19 2.01 6.23
C ASP A 179 31.44 1.14 7.48
N PRO A 180 32.70 0.85 7.83
CA PRO A 180 33.04 0.14 9.06
C PRO A 180 33.19 1.15 10.20
N VAL A 181 32.09 1.77 10.65
CA VAL A 181 32.11 2.71 11.79
C VAL A 181 31.23 2.24 12.96
N GLN A 182 30.79 0.98 12.95
CA GLN A 182 29.99 0.41 14.05
C GLN A 182 30.62 -0.82 14.73
N GLN A 183 31.95 -0.82 14.86
CA GLN A 183 32.66 -1.67 15.81
C GLN A 183 33.63 -0.83 16.65
N ARG A 184 33.10 -0.12 17.64
CA ARG A 184 33.90 0.26 18.81
C ARG A 184 33.73 -0.83 19.87
N PRO A 185 34.80 -1.45 20.38
CA PRO A 185 34.70 -2.36 21.51
C PRO A 185 34.33 -1.58 22.77
N VAL A 186 33.31 -2.07 23.49
CA VAL A 186 33.04 -1.64 24.86
C VAL A 186 34.20 -2.17 25.72
N SER A 187 34.97 -1.27 26.32
CA SER A 187 35.99 -1.66 27.31
C SER A 187 35.30 -2.00 28.64
N PRO A 188 35.72 -3.06 29.35
CA PRO A 188 35.18 -3.35 30.67
C PRO A 188 35.84 -2.47 31.74
N LEU A 189 35.02 -1.87 32.60
CA LEU A 189 35.36 -1.43 33.95
C LEU A 189 34.33 -2.04 34.90
#